data_AF-A0A2R4C9L3-F1
#
_entry.id   AF-A0A2R4C9L3-F1
#
_cell.length_a   1.000
_cell.length_b   1.000
_cell.length_c   1.000
_cell.angle_alpha   90.00
_cell.angle_beta   90.00
_cell.angle_gamma   90.00
#
_symmetry.space_group_name_H-M   'P 1'
#
loop_
_entity.id
_entity.type
_entity.pdbx_description
1 polymer ?
#
loop_
_entity_poly.entity_id
_entity_poly.type
_entity_poly.pdbx_seq_one_letter_code
_entity_poly.pdbx_strand_id
1 'polypeptide(L)'
;MHVIAGPLGSGVDDTLFLWLHVQHINPTNDRIVFSCPPRAYYVMAALRLARLIESIRNLQPDTPITIVCHSQGNMVAIAAAFLGNELKSSKTQMPCVADTYVLCNPPYSLLDKNIAQSWTEFGMRDSSGGRGRQTPDARYETLANFFEIIRNRQATSQSAELIDKFIKNELHKFDAQSDRERHGYGPGKHTAGRVTLYFNPHDQVISSSTIQGIGWRGLCAKEIEVTRGTGVFSQRAFSQGFEVGKSETYKFWDNQHNKPEFKKQNFWHPPSPPARYSLRKGLEANENFAGKILTVLTAPIAIIGLKFFGPPINGSPPEGWETPIDAPPLPAPFVPQSVRFGNISDKFDEGFDAPGESRDKAKQYEADDPYGGVRPLPGTPKDTTDSMLTDAPKGDSASEASLRYEHHAMLRMQARRSGRYGNDTPVKEEDDLKNASEDYKKWRSDKIKYMMAAAIDTHATDHSTIMTNPDHAQKALAYDIAVGVCHIPAADLRILRTTADWRYLEALDEDDSNSGFREYFLSGLYKNKTLDSWASEPNHEASMPATIINKRAFFK
;
A
#
# COMPACT_ATOMS: atom_id res chain seq x y z
N MET A 1 2.59 12.73 -2.12
CA MET A 1 1.72 12.24 -3.20
C MET A 1 2.53 11.96 -4.46
N HIS A 2 3.14 10.78 -4.54
CA HIS A 2 3.83 10.32 -5.78
C HIS A 2 2.87 10.16 -6.97
N VAL A 3 1.56 10.21 -6.67
CA VAL A 3 0.43 10.07 -7.57
C VAL A 3 0.11 11.34 -8.37
N ILE A 4 0.33 12.55 -7.83
CA ILE A 4 -0.27 13.79 -8.38
C ILE A 4 0.74 14.71 -9.09
N ALA A 5 2.04 14.39 -9.05
CA ALA A 5 3.08 15.33 -9.45
C ALA A 5 3.96 14.81 -10.60
N GLY A 6 3.71 15.22 -11.84
CA GLY A 6 4.68 15.14 -12.95
C GLY A 6 4.10 14.66 -14.28
N PRO A 7 4.86 14.77 -15.40
CA PRO A 7 4.37 14.44 -16.73
C PRO A 7 3.84 13.01 -16.78
N LEU A 8 2.68 12.89 -17.41
CA LEU A 8 1.91 11.68 -17.57
C LEU A 8 2.63 10.73 -18.53
N GLY A 9 3.13 9.63 -17.97
CA GLY A 9 3.71 8.49 -18.66
C GLY A 9 3.40 7.21 -17.88
N SER A 10 3.90 6.07 -18.35
CA SER A 10 3.77 4.76 -17.67
C SER A 10 4.06 4.88 -16.16
N GLY A 11 3.23 4.26 -15.32
CA GLY A 11 3.26 4.48 -13.87
C GLY A 11 4.63 4.21 -13.22
N VAL A 12 5.31 3.17 -13.72
CA VAL A 12 6.72 2.86 -13.48
C VAL A 12 7.39 2.75 -14.86
N ASP A 13 8.39 3.57 -15.11
CA ASP A 13 9.38 3.31 -16.17
C ASP A 13 10.33 2.26 -15.59
N ASP A 14 10.32 1.06 -16.15
CA ASP A 14 11.12 -0.05 -15.65
C ASP A 14 12.59 0.06 -16.09
N THR A 15 12.95 1.10 -16.84
CA THR A 15 14.30 1.46 -17.26
C THR A 15 14.99 2.35 -16.22
N LEU A 16 16.03 1.84 -15.55
CA LEU A 16 16.89 2.56 -14.62
C LEU A 16 17.86 3.54 -15.33
N PHE A 17 18.57 3.09 -16.38
CA PHE A 17 19.54 3.88 -17.16
C PHE A 17 19.97 3.18 -18.47
N LEU A 18 19.83 3.84 -19.62
CA LEU A 18 20.17 3.31 -20.96
C LEU A 18 19.56 1.92 -21.25
N TRP A 19 20.24 0.82 -20.90
CA TRP A 19 19.79 -0.57 -21.08
C TRP A 19 19.52 -1.32 -19.75
N LEU A 20 19.75 -0.68 -18.60
CA LEU A 20 19.53 -1.27 -17.28
C LEU A 20 18.08 -1.08 -16.88
N HIS A 21 17.31 -2.15 -16.78
CA HIS A 21 15.98 -2.22 -16.14
C HIS A 21 16.05 -2.50 -14.63
N VAL A 22 15.04 -2.11 -13.85
CA VAL A 22 14.86 -2.43 -12.40
C VAL A 22 15.04 -3.93 -12.14
N GLN A 23 14.65 -4.74 -13.11
CA GLN A 23 14.74 -6.19 -13.12
C GLN A 23 16.15 -6.75 -13.23
N HIS A 24 17.11 -5.93 -13.67
CA HIS A 24 18.53 -6.28 -13.60
C HIS A 24 19.02 -6.33 -12.17
N ILE A 25 18.46 -5.57 -11.23
CA ILE A 25 19.01 -5.38 -9.88
C ILE A 25 18.11 -6.02 -8.81
N ASN A 26 16.93 -6.50 -9.22
CA ASN A 26 15.94 -7.14 -8.36
C ASN A 26 16.39 -8.55 -7.90
N PRO A 27 16.75 -8.73 -6.61
CA PRO A 27 17.26 -10.00 -6.12
C PRO A 27 16.18 -11.04 -5.92
N THR A 28 14.90 -10.66 -5.89
CA THR A 28 13.80 -11.56 -5.55
C THR A 28 13.20 -12.15 -6.83
N ASN A 29 13.08 -13.47 -6.88
CA ASN A 29 12.62 -14.21 -8.07
C ASN A 29 11.09 -14.29 -8.17
N ASP A 30 10.39 -13.99 -7.07
CA ASP A 30 8.94 -13.99 -6.88
C ASP A 30 8.25 -12.70 -7.34
N ARG A 31 8.95 -11.56 -7.33
CA ARG A 31 8.35 -10.23 -7.57
C ARG A 31 8.87 -9.60 -8.85
N ILE A 32 8.36 -10.06 -9.98
CA ILE A 32 8.65 -9.44 -11.26
C ILE A 32 7.85 -8.13 -11.37
N VAL A 33 8.50 -6.97 -11.25
CA VAL A 33 7.95 -5.65 -11.61
C VAL A 33 7.55 -5.62 -13.10
N PHE A 34 6.29 -5.26 -13.34
CA PHE A 34 5.69 -4.99 -14.65
C PHE A 34 5.20 -3.53 -14.69
N SER A 35 4.86 -3.02 -15.88
CA SER A 35 4.32 -1.66 -16.02
C SER A 35 2.99 -1.52 -15.28
N CYS A 36 2.89 -0.50 -14.42
CA CYS A 36 1.68 -0.18 -13.66
C CYS A 36 0.76 0.77 -14.46
N PRO A 37 -0.55 0.84 -14.15
CA PRO A 37 -1.47 1.80 -14.75
C PRO A 37 -0.92 3.24 -14.71
N PRO A 38 -1.26 4.09 -15.70
CA PRO A 38 -0.83 5.48 -15.75
C PRO A 38 -1.18 6.23 -14.46
N ARG A 39 -0.36 7.21 -14.08
CA ARG A 39 -0.57 7.96 -12.82
C ARG A 39 -1.91 8.70 -12.78
N ALA A 40 -2.46 9.09 -13.93
CA ALA A 40 -3.80 9.69 -14.03
C ALA A 40 -4.91 8.78 -13.46
N TYR A 41 -4.72 7.45 -13.45
CA TYR A 41 -5.64 6.53 -12.79
C TYR A 41 -5.80 6.85 -11.30
N TYR A 42 -4.70 7.13 -10.60
CA TYR A 42 -4.77 7.43 -9.18
C TYR A 42 -5.37 8.81 -8.90
N VAL A 43 -5.21 9.77 -9.81
CA VAL A 43 -5.92 11.07 -9.76
C VAL A 43 -7.42 10.86 -9.93
N MET A 44 -7.83 10.02 -10.88
CA MET A 44 -9.22 9.60 -11.07
C MET A 44 -9.78 8.91 -9.81
N ALA A 45 -9.03 7.98 -9.23
CA ALA A 45 -9.43 7.28 -8.00
C ALA A 45 -9.63 8.26 -6.82
N ALA A 46 -8.75 9.26 -6.69
CA ALA A 46 -8.86 10.29 -5.66
C ALA A 46 -10.09 11.18 -5.88
N LEU A 47 -10.35 11.58 -7.13
CA LEU A 47 -11.54 12.35 -7.49
C LEU A 47 -12.82 11.57 -7.17
N ARG A 48 -12.89 10.28 -7.54
CA ARG A 48 -14.04 9.42 -7.24
C ARG A 48 -14.31 9.34 -5.73
N LEU A 49 -13.26 9.17 -4.93
CA LEU A 49 -13.39 9.15 -3.47
C LEU A 49 -13.88 10.50 -2.94
N ALA A 50 -13.37 11.62 -3.45
CA ALA A 50 -13.83 12.96 -3.06
C ALA A 50 -15.30 13.21 -3.44
N ARG A 51 -15.74 12.75 -4.62
CA ARG A 51 -17.14 12.83 -5.07
C ARG A 51 -18.08 11.93 -4.26
N LEU A 52 -17.63 10.74 -3.86
CA LEU A 52 -18.39 9.90 -2.93
C LEU A 52 -18.59 10.61 -1.57
N ILE A 53 -17.55 11.24 -1.03
CA ILE A 53 -17.65 12.03 0.20
C ILE A 53 -18.59 13.21 0.00
N GLU A 54 -18.53 13.92 -1.12
CA GLU A 54 -19.48 14.97 -1.47
C GLU A 54 -20.93 14.45 -1.49
N SER A 55 -21.21 13.29 -2.09
CA SER A 55 -22.54 12.67 -2.07
C SER A 55 -23.01 12.39 -0.63
N ILE A 56 -22.14 11.87 0.25
CA ILE A 56 -22.46 11.65 1.67
C ILE A 56 -22.78 12.98 2.36
N ARG A 57 -21.94 14.00 2.18
CA ARG A 57 -22.11 15.34 2.77
C ARG A 57 -23.37 16.05 2.27
N ASN A 58 -23.74 15.83 1.01
CA ASN A 58 -24.98 16.35 0.44
C ASN A 58 -26.21 15.62 0.98
N LEU A 59 -26.11 14.36 1.43
CA LEU A 59 -27.22 13.70 2.12
C LEU A 59 -27.33 14.21 3.55
N GLN A 60 -26.24 14.15 4.32
CA GLN A 60 -26.16 14.70 5.67
C GLN A 60 -24.77 15.31 5.94
N PRO A 61 -24.67 16.64 6.10
CA PRO A 61 -23.38 17.35 6.18
C PRO A 61 -22.47 16.95 7.34
N ASP A 62 -23.03 16.63 8.50
CA ASP A 62 -22.33 16.35 9.75
C ASP A 62 -22.16 14.85 10.03
N THR A 63 -22.53 13.96 9.09
CA THR A 63 -22.35 12.50 9.24
C THR A 63 -20.89 12.17 9.54
N PRO A 64 -20.56 11.39 10.58
CA PRO A 64 -19.17 11.01 10.80
C PRO A 64 -18.65 10.14 9.64
N ILE A 65 -17.53 10.53 9.03
CA ILE A 65 -16.86 9.74 7.98
C ILE A 65 -15.44 9.39 8.42
N THR A 66 -15.13 8.10 8.47
CA THR A 66 -13.76 7.61 8.67
C THR A 66 -13.26 6.93 7.40
N ILE A 67 -12.06 7.30 6.95
CA ILE A 67 -11.34 6.59 5.88
C ILE A 67 -10.27 5.73 6.52
N VAL A 68 -10.40 4.41 6.37
CA VAL A 68 -9.34 3.45 6.71
C VAL A 68 -8.68 3.07 5.39
N CYS A 69 -7.36 3.27 5.31
CA CYS A 69 -6.64 3.08 4.07
C CYS A 69 -5.32 2.35 4.31
N HIS A 70 -4.94 1.51 3.36
CA HIS A 70 -3.76 0.66 3.44
C HIS A 70 -2.86 0.88 2.22
N SER A 71 -1.54 0.84 2.43
CA SER A 71 -0.56 0.93 1.36
C SER A 71 -0.76 2.14 0.44
N GLN A 72 -0.76 1.95 -0.88
CA GLN A 72 -1.04 2.98 -1.88
C GLN A 72 -2.42 3.64 -1.75
N GLY A 73 -3.40 2.96 -1.14
CA GLY A 73 -4.70 3.54 -0.82
C GLY A 73 -4.59 4.80 0.05
N ASN A 74 -3.57 4.89 0.89
CA ASN A 74 -3.26 6.11 1.65
C ASN A 74 -3.00 7.31 0.73
N MET A 75 -2.33 7.10 -0.41
CA MET A 75 -2.01 8.20 -1.32
C MET A 75 -3.27 8.72 -2.00
N VAL A 76 -4.19 7.81 -2.35
CA VAL A 76 -5.52 8.14 -2.88
C VAL A 76 -6.38 8.85 -1.84
N ALA A 77 -6.38 8.37 -0.60
CA ALA A 77 -7.15 8.98 0.50
C ALA A 77 -6.66 10.39 0.84
N ILE A 78 -5.34 10.59 0.94
CA ILE A 78 -4.75 11.92 1.16
C ILE A 78 -5.08 12.82 -0.03
N ALA A 79 -4.93 12.33 -1.27
CA ALA A 79 -5.30 13.06 -2.49
C ALA A 79 -6.77 13.50 -2.50
N ALA A 80 -7.68 12.60 -2.14
CA ALA A 80 -9.10 12.88 -2.04
C ALA A 80 -9.42 13.93 -0.98
N ALA A 81 -8.65 14.00 0.12
CA ALA A 81 -8.83 15.06 1.12
C ALA A 81 -8.53 16.45 0.55
N PHE A 82 -7.45 16.59 -0.24
CA PHE A 82 -7.13 17.84 -0.92
C PHE A 82 -8.17 18.22 -1.96
N LEU A 83 -8.59 17.29 -2.82
CA LEU A 83 -9.64 17.54 -3.80
C LEU A 83 -10.97 17.90 -3.11
N GLY A 84 -11.35 17.12 -2.10
CA GLY A 84 -12.54 17.35 -1.29
C GLY A 84 -12.52 18.70 -0.54
N ASN A 85 -11.34 19.25 -0.24
CA ASN A 85 -11.22 20.56 0.37
C ASN A 85 -11.63 21.70 -0.58
N GLU A 86 -11.33 21.53 -1.87
CA GLU A 86 -11.72 22.44 -2.95
C GLU A 86 -13.19 22.24 -3.36
N LEU A 87 -13.71 21.01 -3.29
CA LEU A 87 -15.12 20.72 -3.52
C LEU A 87 -15.99 21.30 -2.41
N LYS A 88 -17.11 21.92 -2.78
CA LYS A 88 -18.09 22.51 -1.85
C LYS A 88 -19.40 21.74 -1.92
N SER A 89 -19.92 21.32 -0.77
CA SER A 89 -21.23 20.69 -0.68
C SER A 89 -22.29 21.65 -1.20
N SER A 90 -23.21 21.16 -2.03
CA SER A 90 -24.30 21.97 -2.56
C SER A 90 -25.24 22.50 -1.47
N LYS A 91 -25.35 21.78 -0.34
CA LYS A 91 -26.21 22.16 0.79
C LYS A 91 -25.60 23.18 1.73
N THR A 92 -24.32 23.05 2.06
CA THR A 92 -23.69 23.84 3.13
C THR A 92 -22.58 24.76 2.67
N GLN A 93 -22.13 24.63 1.42
CA GLN A 93 -20.93 25.31 0.90
C GLN A 93 -19.66 24.99 1.71
N MET A 94 -19.70 23.97 2.56
CA MET A 94 -18.55 23.50 3.33
C MET A 94 -17.71 22.52 2.51
N PRO A 95 -16.41 22.39 2.81
CA PRO A 95 -15.54 21.38 2.21
C PRO A 95 -16.07 19.94 2.32
N CYS A 96 -15.96 19.17 1.24
CA CYS A 96 -16.37 17.76 1.15
C CYS A 96 -15.23 16.81 1.56
N VAL A 97 -14.86 16.84 2.84
CA VAL A 97 -13.75 16.04 3.39
C VAL A 97 -14.27 15.05 4.45
N ALA A 98 -13.64 13.88 4.55
CA ALA A 98 -13.88 12.95 5.65
C ALA A 98 -13.33 13.48 6.98
N ASP A 99 -13.86 13.01 8.10
CA ASP A 99 -13.51 13.56 9.42
C ASP A 99 -12.28 12.92 10.01
N THR A 100 -12.09 11.61 9.83
CA THR A 100 -10.99 10.86 10.44
C THR A 100 -10.30 9.95 9.44
N TYR A 101 -8.98 9.84 9.52
CA TYR A 101 -8.17 9.00 8.64
C TYR A 101 -7.32 8.04 9.47
N VAL A 102 -7.44 6.74 9.21
CA VAL A 102 -6.54 5.72 9.76
C VAL A 102 -5.62 5.27 8.64
N LEU A 103 -4.36 5.69 8.73
CA LEU A 103 -3.33 5.47 7.72
C LEU A 103 -2.55 4.20 8.05
N CYS A 104 -2.79 3.11 7.32
CA CYS A 104 -2.13 1.83 7.57
C CYS A 104 -1.00 1.63 6.55
N ASN A 105 0.24 1.52 7.03
CA ASN A 105 1.42 1.26 6.20
C ASN A 105 1.57 2.22 4.99
N PRO A 106 1.39 3.55 5.13
CA PRO A 106 1.51 4.48 4.01
C PRO A 106 2.94 4.54 3.41
N PRO A 107 3.08 4.52 2.07
CA PRO A 107 4.37 4.71 1.38
C PRO A 107 4.82 6.18 1.34
N TYR A 108 4.21 7.07 2.12
CA TYR A 108 4.61 8.47 2.16
C TYR A 108 5.93 8.62 2.91
N SER A 109 7.03 8.87 2.21
CA SER A 109 8.34 9.13 2.82
C SER A 109 8.50 10.59 3.27
N LEU A 110 9.28 10.81 4.32
CA LEU A 110 9.76 12.13 4.75
C LEU A 110 11.30 12.19 4.82
N LEU A 111 11.99 11.18 4.25
CA LEU A 111 13.44 11.18 4.24
C LEU A 111 13.98 12.43 3.56
N ASP A 112 15.00 13.04 4.17
CA ASP A 112 15.69 14.19 3.58
C ASP A 112 16.41 13.79 2.30
N LYS A 113 17.02 12.60 2.28
CA LYS A 113 17.74 12.08 1.10
C LYS A 113 17.31 10.65 0.81
N ASN A 114 16.89 10.41 -0.43
CA ASN A 114 16.68 9.07 -0.96
C ASN A 114 17.13 9.03 -2.43
N ILE A 115 18.39 8.65 -2.63
CA ILE A 115 19.02 8.62 -3.96
C ILE A 115 18.28 7.62 -4.85
N ALA A 116 18.03 6.40 -4.37
CA ALA A 116 17.33 5.37 -5.13
C ALA A 116 15.98 5.85 -5.65
N GLN A 117 15.20 6.54 -4.81
CA GLN A 117 13.96 7.18 -5.23
C GLN A 117 14.19 8.27 -6.28
N SER A 118 15.12 9.22 -6.04
CA SER A 118 15.44 10.27 -7.01
C SER A 118 15.79 9.72 -8.40
N TRP A 119 16.48 8.59 -8.47
CA TRP A 119 16.77 7.88 -9.72
C TRP A 119 15.51 7.33 -10.39
N THR A 120 14.68 6.57 -9.67
CA THR A 120 13.41 6.03 -10.21
C THR A 120 12.45 7.11 -10.67
N GLU A 121 12.61 8.33 -10.15
CA GLU A 121 11.77 9.48 -10.41
C GLU A 121 12.41 10.49 -11.39
N PHE A 122 13.55 10.19 -12.01
CA PHE A 122 14.31 11.16 -12.82
C PHE A 122 13.51 11.73 -14.01
N GLY A 123 12.67 10.90 -14.64
CA GLY A 123 11.80 11.32 -15.73
C GLY A 123 10.70 12.30 -15.33
N MET A 124 10.39 12.41 -14.03
CA MET A 124 9.34 13.30 -13.53
C MET A 124 9.82 14.74 -13.44
N ARG A 125 8.91 15.68 -13.71
CA ARG A 125 9.17 17.11 -13.70
C ARG A 125 8.14 17.86 -12.86
N ASP A 126 8.57 18.92 -12.19
CA ASP A 126 7.66 19.94 -11.67
C ASP A 126 7.34 21.01 -12.74
N SER A 127 6.48 21.97 -12.40
CA SER A 127 6.09 23.06 -13.30
C SER A 127 7.24 24.00 -13.67
N SER A 128 8.32 24.03 -12.87
CA SER A 128 9.54 24.78 -13.15
C SER A 128 10.60 23.95 -13.90
N GLY A 129 10.28 22.71 -14.28
CA GLY A 129 11.19 21.80 -14.98
C GLY A 129 12.21 21.08 -14.10
N GLY A 130 12.13 21.23 -12.77
CA GLY A 130 12.92 20.47 -11.80
C GLY A 130 12.64 18.98 -11.90
N ARG A 131 13.68 18.14 -11.80
CA ARG A 131 13.61 16.68 -12.03
C ARG A 131 13.89 15.85 -10.79
N GLY A 132 13.51 14.57 -10.82
CA GLY A 132 13.76 13.63 -9.72
C GLY A 132 12.70 13.73 -8.63
N ARG A 133 13.01 13.23 -7.43
CA ARG A 133 12.10 13.17 -6.28
C ARG A 133 11.60 14.56 -5.85
N GLN A 134 10.41 14.63 -5.25
CA GLN A 134 9.97 15.82 -4.54
C GLN A 134 10.94 16.17 -3.40
N THR A 135 11.24 17.45 -3.24
CA THR A 135 12.15 17.92 -2.18
C THR A 135 11.55 17.64 -0.80
N PRO A 136 12.38 17.42 0.24
CA PRO A 136 11.91 17.19 1.60
C PRO A 136 10.92 18.25 2.07
N ASP A 137 11.25 19.54 1.91
CA ASP A 137 10.38 20.66 2.30
C ASP A 137 8.98 20.58 1.66
N ALA A 138 8.91 20.18 0.39
CA ALA A 138 7.63 20.06 -0.31
C ALA A 138 6.78 18.92 0.25
N ARG A 139 7.43 17.83 0.70
CA ARG A 139 6.76 16.69 1.33
C ARG A 139 6.32 17.03 2.75
N TYR A 140 7.17 17.67 3.55
CA TYR A 140 6.81 18.16 4.88
C TYR A 140 5.61 19.11 4.80
N GLU A 141 5.68 20.11 3.92
CA GLU A 141 4.61 21.11 3.79
C GLU A 141 3.31 20.51 3.23
N THR A 142 3.39 19.59 2.27
CA THR A 142 2.20 18.88 1.79
C THR A 142 1.56 18.04 2.89
N LEU A 143 2.35 17.33 3.70
CA LEU A 143 1.78 16.56 4.82
C LEU A 143 1.18 17.48 5.89
N ALA A 144 1.80 18.64 6.11
CA ALA A 144 1.28 19.65 7.02
C ALA A 144 -0.05 20.24 6.55
N ASN A 145 -0.19 20.51 5.25
CA ASN A 145 -1.44 20.97 4.67
C ASN A 145 -2.54 19.90 4.75
N PHE A 146 -2.19 18.62 4.60
CA PHE A 146 -3.13 17.53 4.85
C PHE A 146 -3.63 17.53 6.31
N PHE A 147 -2.72 17.60 7.28
CA PHE A 147 -3.08 17.68 8.69
C PHE A 147 -3.94 18.91 9.02
N GLU A 148 -3.69 20.05 8.38
CA GLU A 148 -4.53 21.24 8.53
C GLU A 148 -5.95 21.05 7.97
N ILE A 149 -6.09 20.43 6.79
CA ILE A 149 -7.41 20.09 6.23
C ILE A 149 -8.21 19.24 7.23
N ILE A 150 -7.58 18.22 7.82
CA ILE A 150 -8.26 17.33 8.77
C ILE A 150 -8.53 18.03 10.12
N ARG A 151 -7.60 18.86 10.62
CA ARG A 151 -7.80 19.66 11.84
C ARG A 151 -9.06 20.52 11.75
N ASN A 152 -9.30 21.15 10.60
CA ASN A 152 -10.50 21.98 10.40
C ASN A 152 -11.82 21.19 10.50
N ARG A 153 -11.80 19.86 10.40
CA ARG A 153 -12.97 19.00 10.64
C ARG A 153 -13.35 18.85 12.12
N GLN A 154 -12.46 19.17 13.06
CA GLN A 154 -12.77 19.09 14.50
C GLN A 154 -14.00 19.95 14.85
N ALA A 155 -14.14 21.11 14.22
CA ALA A 155 -15.27 22.04 14.40
C ALA A 155 -16.62 21.51 13.88
N THR A 156 -16.62 20.40 13.13
CA THR A 156 -17.84 19.79 12.56
C THR A 156 -18.38 18.62 13.38
N SER A 157 -17.75 18.33 14.52
CA SER A 157 -18.18 17.27 15.43
C SER A 157 -19.60 17.51 15.96
N GLN A 158 -20.44 16.48 15.93
CA GLN A 158 -21.74 16.50 16.60
C GLN A 158 -21.58 16.66 18.11
N SER A 159 -22.58 17.20 18.80
CA SER A 159 -22.54 17.32 20.26
C SER A 159 -22.65 15.95 20.94
N ALA A 160 -22.07 15.78 22.14
CA ALA A 160 -22.16 14.51 22.87
C ALA A 160 -23.63 14.21 23.24
N GLU A 161 -24.39 15.25 23.59
CA GLU A 161 -25.81 15.14 23.93
C GLU A 161 -26.67 14.66 22.75
N LEU A 162 -26.32 15.05 21.51
CA LEU A 162 -27.01 14.53 20.33
C LEU A 162 -26.72 13.04 20.14
N ILE A 163 -25.45 12.65 20.25
CA ILE A 163 -25.01 11.27 20.07
C ILE A 163 -25.62 10.35 21.15
N ASP A 164 -25.65 10.81 22.40
CA ASP A 164 -26.15 10.06 23.54
C ASP A 164 -27.65 9.76 23.49
N LYS A 165 -28.43 10.49 22.69
CA LYS A 165 -29.83 10.13 22.43
C LYS A 165 -29.98 8.74 21.79
N PHE A 166 -28.93 8.24 21.14
CA PHE A 166 -28.98 7.00 20.37
C PHE A 166 -28.08 5.89 20.94
N ILE A 167 -26.94 6.23 21.53
CA ILE A 167 -25.93 5.23 21.92
C ILE A 167 -25.71 5.10 23.43
N LYS A 168 -26.22 6.04 24.24
CA LYS A 168 -25.98 6.03 25.69
C LYS A 168 -26.53 4.74 26.29
N ASN A 169 -25.70 4.08 27.09
CA ASN A 169 -26.04 2.84 27.74
C ASN A 169 -25.62 2.89 29.22
N GLU A 170 -26.60 3.05 30.11
CA GLU A 170 -26.36 3.16 31.55
C GLU A 170 -25.83 1.86 32.16
N LEU A 171 -26.31 0.70 31.69
CA LEU A 171 -25.87 -0.61 32.18
C LEU A 171 -24.40 -0.88 31.84
N HIS A 172 -23.97 -0.49 30.63
CA HIS A 172 -22.60 -0.65 30.17
C HIS A 172 -21.70 0.55 30.49
N LYS A 173 -22.22 1.58 31.18
CA LYS A 173 -21.51 2.82 31.52
C LYS A 173 -20.83 3.46 30.30
N PHE A 174 -21.58 3.54 29.21
CA PHE A 174 -21.13 4.08 27.94
C PHE A 174 -21.94 5.32 27.57
N ASP A 175 -21.23 6.42 27.33
CA ASP A 175 -21.75 7.69 26.84
C ASP A 175 -20.65 8.37 26.00
N ALA A 176 -21.06 9.25 25.09
CA ALA A 176 -20.19 9.86 24.10
C ALA A 176 -19.16 10.82 24.72
N GLN A 177 -19.50 11.47 25.83
CA GLN A 177 -18.58 12.37 26.52
C GLN A 177 -17.44 11.58 27.19
N SER A 178 -17.78 10.53 27.94
CA SER A 178 -16.81 9.61 28.54
C SER A 178 -15.94 8.92 27.48
N ASP A 179 -16.51 8.54 26.34
CA ASP A 179 -15.77 7.96 25.22
C ASP A 179 -14.73 8.93 24.66
N ARG A 180 -15.13 10.19 24.41
CA ARG A 180 -14.22 11.27 23.98
C ARG A 180 -13.11 11.50 24.97
N GLU A 181 -13.42 11.59 26.26
CA GLU A 181 -12.41 11.83 27.30
C GLU A 181 -11.34 10.74 27.33
N ARG A 182 -11.73 9.48 27.11
CA ARG A 182 -10.83 8.32 27.10
C ARG A 182 -10.08 8.13 25.79
N HIS A 183 -10.76 8.25 24.66
CA HIS A 183 -10.28 7.81 23.35
C HIS A 183 -10.17 8.92 22.31
N GLY A 184 -10.63 10.13 22.63
CA GLY A 184 -10.42 11.33 21.83
C GLY A 184 -8.98 11.83 21.89
N TYR A 185 -8.53 12.43 20.79
CA TYR A 185 -7.16 12.93 20.63
C TYR A 185 -7.09 14.45 20.70
N GLY A 186 -5.91 14.97 21.08
CA GLY A 186 -5.65 16.40 21.19
C GLY A 186 -6.30 17.08 22.42
N PRO A 187 -6.09 18.40 22.59
CA PRO A 187 -6.57 19.15 23.75
C PRO A 187 -8.09 19.11 23.94
N GLY A 188 -8.84 19.15 22.84
CA GLY A 188 -10.31 19.08 22.84
C GLY A 188 -10.87 17.66 22.82
N LYS A 189 -10.02 16.62 22.92
CA LYS A 189 -10.43 15.21 22.98
C LYS A 189 -11.39 14.83 21.85
N HIS A 190 -11.00 15.18 20.62
CA HIS A 190 -11.84 14.98 19.44
C HIS A 190 -11.73 13.55 18.90
N THR A 191 -12.85 12.98 18.46
CA THR A 191 -12.91 11.72 17.69
C THR A 191 -12.99 11.98 16.18
N ALA A 192 -13.48 13.15 15.78
CA ALA A 192 -13.44 13.70 14.42
C ALA A 192 -12.28 14.69 14.26
N GLY A 193 -11.81 14.89 13.02
CA GLY A 193 -10.63 15.72 12.74
C GLY A 193 -9.36 15.12 13.32
N ARG A 194 -9.16 13.82 13.10
CA ARG A 194 -8.03 13.03 13.59
C ARG A 194 -7.37 12.26 12.45
N VAL A 195 -6.06 12.14 12.51
CA VAL A 195 -5.28 11.20 11.70
C VAL A 195 -4.54 10.24 12.63
N THR A 196 -4.70 8.94 12.44
CA THR A 196 -3.96 7.94 13.21
C THR A 196 -3.15 7.05 12.27
N LEU A 197 -1.83 7.04 12.45
CA LEU A 197 -0.92 6.19 11.70
C LEU A 197 -0.76 4.83 12.38
N TYR A 198 -1.06 3.76 11.65
CA TYR A 198 -0.67 2.39 12.01
C TYR A 198 0.57 2.04 11.19
N PHE A 199 1.70 1.90 11.86
CA PHE A 199 2.95 1.52 11.21
C PHE A 199 3.45 0.17 11.73
N ASN A 200 4.10 -0.59 10.83
CA ASN A 200 4.72 -1.86 11.15
C ASN A 200 6.24 -1.80 10.89
N PRO A 201 7.09 -1.82 11.95
CA PRO A 201 8.55 -1.90 11.81
C PRO A 201 9.07 -3.08 11.00
N HIS A 202 8.28 -4.16 10.88
CA HIS A 202 8.61 -5.37 10.11
C HIS A 202 8.20 -5.28 8.63
N ASP A 203 7.57 -4.18 8.20
CA ASP A 203 7.10 -4.02 6.82
C ASP A 203 8.25 -3.89 5.81
N GLN A 204 8.51 -4.96 5.06
CA GLN A 204 9.54 -5.04 4.04
C GLN A 204 9.16 -4.34 2.73
N VAL A 205 7.88 -4.04 2.49
CA VAL A 205 7.46 -3.34 1.27
C VAL A 205 7.69 -1.84 1.45
N ILE A 206 7.20 -1.28 2.54
CA ILE A 206 7.24 0.16 2.79
C ILE A 206 8.63 0.63 3.21
N SER A 207 9.47 -0.27 3.72
CA SER A 207 10.89 -0.03 3.96
C SER A 207 11.77 -0.15 2.72
N SER A 208 11.24 -0.60 1.57
CA SER A 208 12.03 -0.71 0.33
C SER A 208 12.83 0.56 0.07
N SER A 209 14.08 0.43 -0.34
CA SER A 209 15.05 1.52 -0.49
C SER A 209 14.55 2.67 -1.37
N THR A 210 13.70 2.40 -2.36
CA THR A 210 13.06 3.38 -3.25
C THR A 210 11.84 4.08 -2.65
N ILE A 211 11.33 3.61 -1.51
CA ILE A 211 10.14 4.12 -0.82
C ILE A 211 10.53 4.70 0.54
N GLN A 212 10.85 3.84 1.52
CA GLN A 212 11.09 4.18 2.92
C GLN A 212 10.04 5.16 3.47
N GLY A 213 8.78 4.71 3.47
CA GLY A 213 7.61 5.48 3.89
C GLY A 213 7.47 5.62 5.42
N ILE A 214 6.54 6.46 5.90
CA ILE A 214 6.21 6.56 7.32
C ILE A 214 5.47 5.30 7.83
N GLY A 215 4.94 4.47 6.93
CA GLY A 215 4.22 3.25 7.28
C GLY A 215 5.05 2.11 7.86
N TRP A 216 6.38 2.16 7.78
CA TRP A 216 7.26 1.22 8.49
C TRP A 216 7.97 1.86 9.68
N ARG A 217 8.23 3.17 9.65
CA ARG A 217 9.10 3.85 10.63
C ARG A 217 8.42 4.86 11.56
N GLY A 218 7.12 5.16 11.36
CA GLY A 218 6.44 6.24 12.06
C GLY A 218 6.97 7.64 11.71
N LEU A 219 6.57 8.65 12.49
CA LEU A 219 7.16 10.00 12.50
C LEU A 219 7.89 10.22 13.83
N CYS A 220 9.12 10.74 13.79
CA CYS A 220 9.76 11.20 15.03
C CYS A 220 9.19 12.56 15.51
N ALA A 221 9.49 12.97 16.74
CA ALA A 221 8.97 14.21 17.33
C ALA A 221 9.20 15.45 16.45
N LYS A 222 10.40 15.57 15.85
CA LYS A 222 10.73 16.66 14.93
C LYS A 222 9.87 16.64 13.67
N GLU A 223 9.63 15.46 13.09
CA GLU A 223 8.77 15.33 11.91
C GLU A 223 7.32 15.70 12.23
N ILE A 224 6.81 15.32 13.41
CA ILE A 224 5.47 15.73 13.88
C ILE A 224 5.39 17.25 14.03
N GLU A 225 6.40 17.88 14.63
CA GLU A 225 6.45 19.33 14.82
C GLU A 225 6.48 20.08 13.48
N VAL A 226 7.41 19.73 12.58
CA VAL A 226 7.59 20.39 11.28
C VAL A 226 6.36 20.21 10.38
N THR A 227 5.69 19.05 10.48
CA THR A 227 4.43 18.81 9.76
C THR A 227 3.23 19.41 10.46
N ARG A 228 3.40 20.13 11.57
CA ARG A 228 2.31 20.72 12.34
C ARG A 228 1.27 19.66 12.69
N GLY A 229 1.69 18.44 13.05
CA GLY A 229 0.80 17.30 13.35
C GLY A 229 0.21 17.33 14.75
N THR A 230 0.78 18.11 15.68
CA THR A 230 0.32 18.17 17.08
C THR A 230 -1.18 18.47 17.17
N GLY A 231 -1.89 17.65 17.96
CA GLY A 231 -3.33 17.80 18.22
C GLY A 231 -4.26 17.29 17.12
N VAL A 232 -3.74 16.79 15.99
CA VAL A 232 -4.52 16.13 14.92
C VAL A 232 -3.95 14.75 14.55
N PHE A 233 -2.63 14.59 14.55
CA PHE A 233 -1.93 13.36 14.17
C PHE A 233 -1.50 12.56 15.39
N SER A 234 -1.81 11.28 15.40
CA SER A 234 -1.33 10.30 16.39
C SER A 234 -0.80 9.06 15.69
N GLN A 235 -0.07 8.20 16.39
CA GLN A 235 0.43 6.95 15.81
C GLN A 235 0.45 5.77 16.78
N ARG A 236 0.34 4.55 16.23
CA ARG A 236 0.44 3.26 16.92
C ARG A 236 1.47 2.38 16.21
N ALA A 237 2.36 1.76 16.99
CA ALA A 237 3.33 0.79 16.49
C ALA A 237 2.76 -0.63 16.62
N PHE A 238 2.61 -1.34 15.51
CA PHE A 238 2.31 -2.77 15.51
C PHE A 238 3.61 -3.52 15.28
N SER A 239 4.20 -4.06 16.34
CA SER A 239 5.47 -4.76 16.29
C SER A 239 5.45 -6.00 17.18
N GLN A 240 6.07 -7.08 16.74
CA GLN A 240 6.18 -8.32 17.51
C GLN A 240 6.73 -8.06 18.92
N GLY A 241 5.99 -8.51 19.94
CA GLY A 241 6.38 -8.36 21.34
C GLY A 241 6.25 -6.95 21.92
N PHE A 242 5.66 -6.00 21.19
CA PHE A 242 5.38 -4.64 21.65
C PHE A 242 3.86 -4.45 21.80
N GLU A 243 3.41 -3.89 22.94
CA GLU A 243 1.97 -3.73 23.19
C GLU A 243 1.39 -2.51 22.46
N VAL A 244 0.39 -2.75 21.63
CA VAL A 244 -0.44 -1.70 21.03
C VAL A 244 -1.38 -1.16 22.09
N GLY A 245 -1.50 0.17 22.18
CA GLY A 245 -2.46 0.84 23.08
C GLY A 245 -1.89 1.38 24.37
N LYS A 246 -0.56 1.37 24.53
CA LYS A 246 0.15 2.12 25.57
C LYS A 246 0.74 3.41 25.01
N SER A 247 0.80 4.46 25.84
CA SER A 247 1.53 5.68 25.50
C SER A 247 2.97 5.53 25.97
N GLU A 248 3.86 5.27 25.02
CA GLU A 248 5.29 5.10 25.25
C GLU A 248 6.08 5.46 23.98
N THR A 249 7.41 5.44 24.04
CA THR A 249 8.23 5.71 22.85
C THR A 249 8.67 4.38 22.24
N TYR A 250 8.40 4.17 20.95
CA TYR A 250 8.92 3.02 20.21
C TYR A 250 10.35 3.30 19.75
N LYS A 251 11.31 2.56 20.29
CA LYS A 251 12.74 2.63 19.99
C LYS A 251 13.12 1.49 19.06
N PHE A 252 13.47 1.78 17.82
CA PHE A 252 13.52 0.74 16.77
C PHE A 252 14.47 -0.41 17.08
N TRP A 253 15.69 -0.09 17.52
CA TRP A 253 16.71 -1.09 17.82
C TRP A 253 16.42 -1.82 19.13
N ASP A 254 15.98 -1.09 20.16
CA ASP A 254 15.70 -1.67 21.48
C ASP A 254 14.43 -2.52 21.48
N ASN A 255 13.41 -2.16 20.69
CA ASN A 255 12.13 -2.88 20.61
C ASN A 255 12.10 -3.94 19.51
N GLN A 256 13.15 -4.07 18.69
CA GLN A 256 13.21 -5.14 17.71
C GLN A 256 13.22 -6.52 18.42
N HIS A 257 12.41 -7.47 17.93
CA HIS A 257 12.09 -8.70 18.65
C HIS A 257 13.30 -9.64 18.82
N ASN A 258 14.22 -9.65 17.86
CA ASN A 258 15.44 -10.44 17.90
C ASN A 258 16.65 -9.72 18.53
N LYS A 259 16.46 -8.49 19.06
CA LYS A 259 17.49 -7.68 19.74
C LYS A 259 18.85 -7.67 19.00
N PRO A 260 18.89 -7.22 17.74
CA PRO A 260 20.09 -7.34 16.93
C PRO A 260 21.18 -6.36 17.44
N GLU A 261 22.44 -6.74 17.32
CA GLU A 261 23.53 -5.77 17.47
C GLU A 261 23.34 -4.61 16.48
N PHE A 262 23.64 -3.39 16.92
CA PHE A 262 23.56 -2.21 16.06
C PHE A 262 24.57 -2.31 14.90
N LYS A 263 24.10 -2.84 13.78
CA LYS A 263 24.70 -2.79 12.45
C LYS A 263 23.52 -2.68 11.49
N LYS A 264 23.53 -1.69 10.59
CA LYS A 264 22.36 -1.42 9.71
C LYS A 264 21.84 -2.67 9.00
N GLN A 265 22.73 -3.56 8.55
CA GLN A 265 22.38 -4.82 7.88
C GLN A 265 21.65 -5.86 8.75
N ASN A 266 21.68 -5.71 10.09
CA ASN A 266 21.15 -6.69 11.04
C ASN A 266 19.72 -6.40 11.50
N PHE A 267 19.14 -5.26 11.12
CA PHE A 267 17.80 -4.88 11.61
C PHE A 267 16.71 -5.89 11.19
N TRP A 268 16.80 -6.38 9.95
CA TRP A 268 15.78 -7.22 9.33
C TRP A 268 15.92 -8.68 9.72
N HIS A 269 14.77 -9.31 9.99
CA HIS A 269 14.65 -10.74 10.14
C HIS A 269 13.56 -11.25 9.18
N PRO A 270 13.86 -12.15 8.23
CA PRO A 270 15.21 -12.57 7.83
C PRO A 270 16.03 -11.38 7.26
N PRO A 271 17.38 -11.47 7.21
CA PRO A 271 18.22 -10.36 6.75
C PRO A 271 17.85 -9.87 5.35
N SER A 272 17.69 -8.55 5.18
CA SER A 272 17.30 -7.96 3.89
C SER A 272 18.20 -8.45 2.75
N PRO A 273 17.63 -8.99 1.65
CA PRO A 273 18.44 -9.56 0.59
C PRO A 273 19.24 -8.44 -0.11
N PRO A 274 20.53 -8.67 -0.42
CA PRO A 274 21.31 -7.70 -1.16
C PRO A 274 20.77 -7.60 -2.58
N ALA A 275 20.80 -6.39 -3.17
CA ALA A 275 20.56 -6.21 -4.59
C ALA A 275 21.45 -7.14 -5.44
N ARG A 276 20.89 -7.88 -6.39
CA ARG A 276 21.63 -8.84 -7.22
C ARG A 276 21.46 -8.54 -8.70
N TYR A 277 22.56 -8.59 -9.44
CA TYR A 277 22.51 -8.49 -10.90
C TYR A 277 21.97 -9.78 -11.51
N SER A 278 20.86 -9.72 -12.26
CA SER A 278 20.30 -10.87 -12.98
C SER A 278 20.41 -10.68 -14.48
N LEU A 279 21.38 -11.37 -15.10
CA LEU A 279 21.54 -11.51 -16.55
C LEU A 279 20.25 -11.97 -17.24
N ARG A 280 19.60 -13.00 -16.67
CA ARG A 280 18.40 -13.60 -17.25
C ARG A 280 17.22 -12.62 -17.21
N LYS A 281 16.92 -12.03 -16.05
CA LYS A 281 15.85 -11.03 -15.92
C LYS A 281 16.14 -9.79 -16.76
N GLY A 282 17.40 -9.40 -16.89
CA GLY A 282 17.86 -8.27 -17.68
C GLY A 282 17.73 -8.44 -19.19
N LEU A 283 18.15 -9.60 -19.70
CA LEU A 283 17.96 -9.98 -21.11
C LEU A 283 16.49 -10.17 -21.47
N GLU A 284 15.70 -10.70 -20.53
CA GLU A 284 14.26 -10.77 -20.66
C GLU A 284 13.62 -9.38 -20.63
N ALA A 285 14.17 -8.39 -19.91
CA ALA A 285 13.59 -7.03 -19.76
C ALA A 285 13.81 -6.12 -20.97
N ASN A 286 14.98 -6.23 -21.60
CA ASN A 286 15.36 -5.34 -22.68
C ASN A 286 14.63 -5.68 -23.98
N GLU A 287 13.79 -4.78 -24.47
CA GLU A 287 13.14 -4.92 -25.79
C GLU A 287 14.12 -4.61 -26.95
N ASN A 288 15.20 -3.86 -26.69
CA ASN A 288 16.16 -3.40 -27.71
C ASN A 288 17.38 -4.33 -27.85
N PHE A 289 17.74 -4.70 -29.09
CA PHE A 289 18.86 -5.61 -29.40
C PHE A 289 20.22 -5.08 -28.91
N ALA A 290 20.48 -3.77 -29.02
CA ALA A 290 21.68 -3.14 -28.47
C ALA A 290 21.74 -3.21 -26.93
N GLY A 291 20.57 -3.12 -26.27
CA GLY A 291 20.46 -3.27 -24.82
C GLY A 291 20.70 -4.70 -24.33
N LYS A 292 20.30 -5.71 -25.11
CA LYS A 292 20.64 -7.12 -24.85
C LYS A 292 22.14 -7.38 -24.92
N ILE A 293 22.83 -6.82 -25.92
CA ILE A 293 24.29 -6.95 -26.08
C ILE A 293 25.03 -6.30 -24.89
N LEU A 294 24.65 -5.09 -24.49
CA LEU A 294 25.29 -4.39 -23.37
C LEU A 294 25.00 -5.04 -22.00
N THR A 295 23.84 -5.68 -21.85
CA THR A 295 23.50 -6.51 -20.67
C THR A 295 24.45 -7.68 -20.52
N VAL A 296 24.82 -8.35 -21.62
CA VAL A 296 25.81 -9.44 -21.59
C VAL A 296 27.21 -8.92 -21.29
N LEU A 297 27.61 -7.79 -21.90
CA LEU A 297 28.95 -7.22 -21.75
C LEU A 297 29.25 -6.72 -20.33
N THR A 298 28.25 -6.14 -19.64
CA THR A 298 28.42 -5.57 -18.30
C THR A 298 28.19 -6.56 -17.17
N ALA A 299 27.60 -7.72 -17.47
CA ALA A 299 27.26 -8.73 -16.49
C ALA A 299 28.42 -9.29 -15.66
N PRO A 300 29.61 -9.61 -16.19
CA PRO A 300 30.68 -10.17 -15.37
C PRO A 300 31.11 -9.21 -14.25
N ILE A 301 31.22 -7.91 -14.57
CA ILE A 301 31.61 -6.86 -13.61
C ILE A 301 30.45 -6.54 -12.67
N ALA A 302 29.23 -6.42 -13.17
CA ALA A 302 28.05 -6.09 -12.37
C ALA A 302 27.62 -7.24 -11.43
N ILE A 303 27.73 -8.50 -11.87
CA ILE A 303 27.48 -9.67 -11.03
C ILE A 303 28.52 -9.75 -9.93
N ILE A 304 29.82 -9.62 -10.24
CA ILE A 304 30.87 -9.65 -9.21
C ILE A 304 30.69 -8.46 -8.25
N GLY A 305 30.49 -7.25 -8.77
CA GLY A 305 30.28 -6.05 -7.97
C GLY A 305 29.07 -6.13 -7.04
N LEU A 306 27.88 -6.46 -7.55
CA LEU A 306 26.66 -6.55 -6.73
C LEU A 306 26.61 -7.83 -5.86
N LYS A 307 27.27 -8.93 -6.25
CA LYS A 307 27.38 -10.13 -5.41
C LYS A 307 28.21 -9.89 -4.16
N PHE A 308 29.26 -9.07 -4.23
CA PHE A 308 30.14 -8.77 -3.09
C PHE A 308 29.81 -7.44 -2.39
N PHE A 309 29.16 -6.48 -3.08
CA PHE A 309 28.90 -5.12 -2.57
C PHE A 309 27.46 -4.62 -2.78
N GLY A 310 26.51 -5.49 -3.12
CA GLY A 310 25.11 -5.12 -3.34
C GLY A 310 24.47 -4.54 -2.07
N PRO A 311 23.92 -3.30 -2.09
CA PRO A 311 23.27 -2.75 -0.92
C PRO A 311 21.98 -3.53 -0.60
N PRO A 312 21.56 -3.61 0.68
CA PRO A 312 20.26 -4.15 1.05
C PRO A 312 19.12 -3.46 0.32
N ILE A 313 18.09 -4.21 -0.07
CA ILE A 313 16.92 -3.62 -0.76
C ILE A 313 15.95 -2.91 0.19
N ASN A 314 16.07 -3.15 1.50
CA ASN A 314 15.31 -2.46 2.55
C ASN A 314 16.18 -1.42 3.24
N GLY A 315 15.60 -0.27 3.55
CA GLY A 315 16.19 0.72 4.45
C GLY A 315 16.28 0.18 5.87
N SER A 316 17.22 0.69 6.64
CA SER A 316 17.36 0.39 8.07
C SER A 316 17.19 1.67 8.88
N PRO A 317 16.58 1.60 10.07
CA PRO A 317 16.38 2.78 10.90
C PRO A 317 17.74 3.39 11.28
N PRO A 318 17.87 4.72 11.36
CA PRO A 318 19.06 5.36 11.90
C PRO A 318 19.40 4.86 13.32
N GLU A 319 20.65 5.07 13.74
CA GLU A 319 21.04 4.85 15.15
C GLU A 319 20.19 5.74 16.05
N GLY A 320 19.64 5.18 17.13
CA GLY A 320 18.79 5.92 18.05
C GLY A 320 17.49 6.47 17.44
N TRP A 321 17.00 5.89 16.33
CA TRP A 321 15.70 6.28 15.79
C TRP A 321 14.58 5.87 16.75
N GLU A 322 13.80 6.85 17.20
CA GLU A 322 12.69 6.68 18.14
C GLU A 322 11.44 7.40 17.61
N THR A 323 10.27 6.85 17.95
CA THR A 323 8.97 7.33 17.49
C THR A 323 8.02 7.43 18.67
N PRO A 324 7.51 8.63 19.02
CA PRO A 324 6.58 8.78 20.13
C PRO A 324 5.22 8.16 19.80
N ILE A 325 4.69 7.30 20.68
CA ILE A 325 3.34 6.73 20.56
C ILE A 325 2.40 7.53 21.46
N ASP A 326 1.74 8.52 20.84
CA ASP A 326 0.88 9.49 21.50
C ASP A 326 -0.62 9.25 21.23
N ALA A 327 -0.95 8.16 20.52
CA ALA A 327 -2.34 7.74 20.35
C ALA A 327 -2.99 7.44 21.71
N PRO A 328 -4.29 7.77 21.90
CA PRO A 328 -4.97 7.51 23.15
C PRO A 328 -4.87 6.04 23.59
N PRO A 329 -4.72 5.76 24.91
CA PRO A 329 -4.66 4.40 25.39
C PRO A 329 -5.88 3.58 24.98
N LEU A 330 -5.66 2.30 24.70
CA LEU A 330 -6.74 1.36 24.42
C LEU A 330 -7.28 0.77 25.74
N PRO A 331 -8.56 0.39 25.83
CA PRO A 331 -9.12 -0.21 27.05
C PRO A 331 -8.36 -1.47 27.50
N ALA A 332 -7.88 -2.26 26.55
CA ALA A 332 -7.02 -3.40 26.78
C ALA A 332 -5.85 -3.35 25.80
N PRO A 333 -4.67 -2.89 26.23
CA PRO A 333 -3.45 -3.03 25.43
C PRO A 333 -3.19 -4.49 25.07
N PHE A 334 -2.62 -4.73 23.90
CA PHE A 334 -2.40 -6.09 23.40
C PHE A 334 -1.12 -6.20 22.56
N VAL A 335 -0.48 -7.36 22.58
CA VAL A 335 0.61 -7.68 21.65
C VAL A 335 -0.02 -8.09 20.31
N PRO A 336 0.39 -7.51 19.17
CA PRO A 336 -0.21 -7.83 17.88
C PRO A 336 0.18 -9.24 17.45
N GLN A 337 -0.72 -9.90 16.72
CA GLN A 337 -0.57 -11.29 16.26
C GLN A 337 -0.83 -11.37 14.75
N SER A 338 -0.07 -12.22 14.05
CA SER A 338 -0.31 -12.52 12.64
C SER A 338 -1.40 -13.57 12.49
N VAL A 339 -2.08 -13.58 11.34
CA VAL A 339 -3.06 -14.61 10.99
C VAL A 339 -2.72 -15.15 9.60
N ARG A 340 -2.23 -16.39 9.54
CA ARG A 340 -1.92 -17.09 8.29
C ARG A 340 -2.70 -18.39 8.19
N PHE A 341 -3.40 -18.56 7.07
CA PHE A 341 -4.21 -19.76 6.79
C PHE A 341 -5.20 -20.11 7.93
N GLY A 342 -5.78 -19.07 8.55
CA GLY A 342 -6.70 -19.19 9.69
C GLY A 342 -6.04 -19.44 11.05
N ASN A 343 -4.71 -19.54 11.13
CA ASN A 343 -3.98 -19.76 12.38
C ASN A 343 -3.41 -18.45 12.91
N ILE A 344 -3.64 -18.19 14.21
CA ILE A 344 -3.10 -17.05 14.94
C ILE A 344 -1.67 -17.38 15.40
N SER A 345 -0.76 -16.41 15.31
CA SER A 345 0.63 -16.54 15.77
C SER A 345 1.11 -15.30 16.51
N ASP A 346 1.76 -15.51 17.66
CA ASP A 346 2.46 -14.45 18.40
C ASP A 346 3.71 -13.95 17.66
N LYS A 347 4.16 -14.69 16.65
CA LYS A 347 5.20 -14.25 15.71
C LYS A 347 4.59 -13.34 14.66
N PHE A 348 4.37 -12.10 15.05
CA PHE A 348 3.81 -11.05 14.19
C PHE A 348 4.72 -10.71 13.00
N ASP A 349 6.05 -10.83 13.15
CA ASP A 349 6.99 -10.93 12.02
C ASP A 349 6.94 -12.37 11.49
N GLU A 350 6.33 -12.54 10.32
CA GLU A 350 6.01 -13.85 9.76
C GLU A 350 7.22 -14.58 9.15
N GLY A 351 8.37 -13.90 9.01
CA GLY A 351 9.61 -14.50 8.54
C GLY A 351 9.60 -14.85 7.05
N PHE A 352 9.22 -16.09 6.71
CA PHE A 352 9.17 -16.60 5.34
C PHE A 352 7.72 -16.88 4.90
N ASP A 353 7.45 -16.60 3.63
CA ASP A 353 6.15 -16.81 2.98
C ASP A 353 6.36 -17.62 1.69
N ALA A 354 6.59 -18.92 1.87
CA ALA A 354 6.81 -19.81 0.74
C ALA A 354 5.49 -20.01 -0.03
N PRO A 355 5.44 -19.80 -1.35
CA PRO A 355 4.19 -19.84 -2.12
C PRO A 355 3.52 -21.22 -2.09
N GLY A 356 4.29 -22.29 -1.85
CA GLY A 356 3.75 -23.63 -1.66
C GLY A 356 2.82 -23.76 -0.46
N GLU A 357 2.95 -22.93 0.57
CA GLU A 357 2.08 -22.98 1.76
C GLU A 357 0.64 -22.55 1.42
N SER A 358 0.46 -21.67 0.43
CA SER A 358 -0.86 -21.18 -0.02
C SER A 358 -1.71 -22.21 -0.75
N ARG A 359 -1.16 -23.38 -1.04
CA ARG A 359 -1.86 -24.50 -1.67
C ARG A 359 -2.95 -25.08 -0.76
N ASP A 360 -4.02 -25.59 -1.38
CA ASP A 360 -5.13 -26.21 -0.68
C ASP A 360 -4.69 -27.53 -0.07
N LYS A 361 -4.68 -27.60 1.27
CA LYS A 361 -4.31 -28.81 2.01
C LYS A 361 -5.26 -29.98 1.80
N ALA A 362 -6.50 -29.74 1.37
CA ALA A 362 -7.48 -30.78 1.08
C ALA A 362 -7.34 -31.34 -0.35
N LYS A 363 -6.58 -30.67 -1.22
CA LYS A 363 -6.44 -31.05 -2.62
C LYS A 363 -5.38 -32.11 -2.82
N GLN A 364 -5.72 -33.12 -3.64
CA GLN A 364 -4.76 -34.07 -4.16
C GLN A 364 -4.17 -33.51 -5.46
N TYR A 365 -2.84 -33.54 -5.57
CA TYR A 365 -2.12 -33.09 -6.76
C TYR A 365 -1.62 -34.31 -7.52
N GLU A 366 -1.96 -34.37 -8.80
CA GLU A 366 -1.44 -35.39 -9.71
C GLU A 366 0.09 -35.26 -9.84
N ALA A 367 0.75 -36.36 -10.21
CA ALA A 367 2.21 -36.42 -10.29
C ALA A 367 2.82 -35.38 -11.26
N ASP A 368 2.07 -34.96 -12.27
CA ASP A 368 2.47 -33.97 -13.27
C ASP A 368 1.94 -32.55 -12.99
N ASP A 369 1.11 -32.33 -11.96
CA ASP A 369 0.58 -31.01 -11.62
C ASP A 369 1.76 -30.05 -11.34
N PRO A 370 1.86 -28.92 -12.06
CA PRO A 370 2.97 -27.98 -11.88
C PRO A 370 3.02 -27.33 -10.49
N TYR A 371 1.92 -27.32 -9.73
CA TYR A 371 1.86 -26.87 -8.34
C TYR A 371 2.14 -27.99 -7.33
N GLY A 372 2.25 -29.25 -7.78
CA GLY A 372 2.53 -30.39 -6.93
C GLY A 372 3.93 -30.37 -6.31
N GLY A 373 4.19 -31.36 -5.44
CA GLY A 373 5.46 -31.59 -4.76
C GLY A 373 5.67 -30.78 -3.48
N VAL A 374 6.59 -31.21 -2.63
CA VAL A 374 6.94 -30.54 -1.37
C VAL A 374 8.43 -30.23 -1.40
N ARG A 375 8.79 -29.03 -0.95
CA ARG A 375 10.14 -28.47 -1.03
C ARG A 375 10.59 -28.06 0.37
N PRO A 376 11.83 -28.36 0.78
CA PRO A 376 12.38 -27.93 2.07
C PRO A 376 12.50 -26.41 2.14
N LEU A 377 12.13 -25.83 3.28
CA LEU A 377 12.30 -24.40 3.56
C LEU A 377 13.79 -24.03 3.71
N PRO A 378 14.16 -22.74 3.54
CA PRO A 378 15.54 -22.30 3.69
C PRO A 378 16.13 -22.66 5.07
N GLY A 379 17.36 -23.19 5.08
CA GLY A 379 18.05 -23.57 6.31
C GLY A 379 17.65 -24.93 6.90
N THR A 380 16.78 -25.69 6.23
CA THR A 380 16.35 -27.03 6.68
C THR A 380 17.07 -28.16 5.92
N PRO A 381 17.11 -29.40 6.45
CA PRO A 381 17.68 -30.55 5.74
C PRO A 381 16.98 -30.80 4.40
N LYS A 382 17.74 -31.08 3.34
CA LYS A 382 17.19 -31.24 1.98
C LYS A 382 16.23 -32.42 1.83
N ASP A 383 16.38 -33.42 2.69
CA ASP A 383 15.63 -34.66 2.77
C ASP A 383 14.54 -34.63 3.85
N THR A 384 14.28 -33.46 4.46
CA THR A 384 13.23 -33.34 5.48
C THR A 384 11.86 -33.68 4.91
N THR A 385 11.09 -34.44 5.67
CA THR A 385 9.69 -34.78 5.40
C THR A 385 8.73 -34.12 6.39
N ASP A 386 9.28 -33.33 7.32
CA ASP A 386 8.48 -32.59 8.28
C ASP A 386 7.72 -31.45 7.58
N SER A 387 6.38 -31.51 7.64
CA SER A 387 5.50 -30.48 7.07
C SER A 387 5.74 -29.08 7.64
N MET A 388 6.33 -28.96 8.83
CA MET A 388 6.68 -27.67 9.43
C MET A 388 7.98 -27.07 8.87
N LEU A 389 8.81 -27.89 8.22
CA LEU A 389 10.11 -27.51 7.65
C LEU A 389 10.09 -27.47 6.12
N THR A 390 8.90 -27.54 5.52
CA THR A 390 8.70 -27.56 4.07
C THR A 390 7.61 -26.58 3.65
N ASP A 391 7.47 -26.34 2.34
CA ASP A 391 6.35 -25.60 1.75
C ASP A 391 5.05 -26.45 1.62
N ALA A 392 4.87 -27.43 2.50
CA ALA A 392 3.68 -28.27 2.50
C ALA A 392 2.40 -27.40 2.50
N PRO A 393 1.33 -27.81 1.79
CA PRO A 393 0.08 -27.05 1.73
C PRO A 393 -0.49 -26.77 3.13
N LYS A 394 -0.74 -25.49 3.43
CA LYS A 394 -1.36 -25.03 4.69
C LYS A 394 -2.69 -24.31 4.44
N GLY A 395 -2.86 -23.77 3.23
CA GLY A 395 -4.01 -23.01 2.80
C GLY A 395 -5.26 -23.83 2.45
N ASP A 396 -6.17 -23.17 1.76
CA ASP A 396 -7.45 -23.68 1.30
C ASP A 396 -7.66 -23.37 -0.20
N SER A 397 -8.85 -23.70 -0.71
CA SER A 397 -9.21 -23.45 -2.11
C SER A 397 -9.10 -21.97 -2.51
N ALA A 398 -9.33 -21.03 -1.58
CA ALA A 398 -9.29 -19.60 -1.86
C ALA A 398 -7.85 -19.08 -1.90
N SER A 399 -6.98 -19.48 -0.96
CA SER A 399 -5.56 -19.13 -1.02
C SER A 399 -4.87 -19.74 -2.25
N GLU A 400 -5.24 -20.97 -2.64
CA GLU A 400 -4.71 -21.56 -3.87
C GLU A 400 -5.22 -20.84 -5.12
N ALA A 401 -6.48 -20.42 -5.13
CA ALA A 401 -7.02 -19.61 -6.23
C ALA A 401 -6.26 -18.29 -6.39
N SER A 402 -5.93 -17.61 -5.28
CA SER A 402 -5.10 -16.39 -5.30
C SER A 402 -3.69 -16.65 -5.83
N LEU A 403 -3.01 -17.70 -5.35
CA LEU A 403 -1.70 -18.12 -5.85
C LEU A 403 -1.73 -18.40 -7.36
N ARG A 404 -2.75 -19.15 -7.81
CA ARG A 404 -2.93 -19.45 -9.24
C ARG A 404 -3.20 -18.18 -10.04
N TYR A 405 -4.05 -17.29 -9.54
CA TYR A 405 -4.33 -16.01 -10.20
C TYR A 405 -3.06 -15.18 -10.42
N GLU A 406 -2.21 -15.05 -9.40
CA GLU A 406 -0.93 -14.35 -9.49
C GLU A 406 0.00 -14.99 -10.52
N HIS A 407 0.12 -16.31 -10.49
CA HIS A 407 0.92 -17.05 -11.46
C HIS A 407 0.38 -16.90 -12.89
N HIS A 408 -0.94 -16.93 -13.09
CA HIS A 408 -1.55 -16.70 -14.41
C HIS A 408 -1.25 -15.28 -14.90
N ALA A 409 -1.38 -14.25 -14.06
CA ALA A 409 -1.02 -12.88 -14.43
C ALA A 409 0.46 -12.76 -14.82
N MET A 410 1.35 -13.37 -14.03
CA MET A 410 2.78 -13.43 -14.33
C MET A 410 3.05 -14.16 -15.66
N LEU A 411 2.39 -15.29 -15.93
CA LEU A 411 2.55 -16.06 -17.16
C LEU A 411 2.11 -15.26 -18.38
N ARG A 412 0.99 -14.52 -18.31
CA ARG A 412 0.56 -13.62 -19.39
C ARG A 412 1.64 -12.59 -19.73
N MET A 413 2.25 -12.00 -18.71
CA MET A 413 3.34 -11.03 -18.90
C MET A 413 4.60 -11.67 -19.47
N GLN A 414 5.00 -12.85 -18.98
CA GLN A 414 6.16 -13.57 -19.50
C GLN A 414 5.95 -14.04 -20.95
N ALA A 415 4.74 -14.44 -21.31
CA ALA A 415 4.41 -14.84 -22.67
C ALA A 415 4.62 -13.69 -23.66
N ARG A 416 4.09 -12.50 -23.35
CA ARG A 416 4.30 -11.28 -24.15
C ARG A 416 5.79 -10.90 -24.25
N ARG A 417 6.46 -10.86 -23.10
CA ARG A 417 7.88 -10.48 -23.00
C ARG A 417 8.83 -11.46 -23.71
N SER A 418 8.46 -12.73 -23.79
CA SER A 418 9.23 -13.74 -24.53
C SER A 418 8.96 -13.73 -26.05
N GLY A 419 8.11 -12.83 -26.53
CA GLY A 419 7.72 -12.75 -27.95
C GLY A 419 6.76 -13.86 -28.39
N ARG A 420 6.23 -14.67 -27.46
CA ARG A 420 5.17 -15.65 -27.76
C ARG A 420 3.85 -14.95 -28.12
N TYR A 421 3.67 -13.72 -27.64
CA TYR A 421 2.50 -12.88 -27.87
C TYR A 421 2.92 -11.44 -28.15
N GLY A 422 2.14 -10.71 -28.94
CA GLY A 422 2.29 -9.25 -29.06
C GLY A 422 1.92 -8.53 -27.77
N ASN A 423 2.46 -7.33 -27.55
CA ASN A 423 2.34 -6.59 -26.29
C ASN A 423 0.89 -6.37 -25.83
N ASP A 424 -0.04 -6.12 -26.76
CA ASP A 424 -1.45 -5.89 -26.47
C ASP A 424 -2.34 -7.09 -26.83
N THR A 425 -1.75 -8.23 -27.17
CA THR A 425 -2.52 -9.42 -27.55
C THR A 425 -3.00 -10.19 -26.30
N PRO A 426 -4.28 -10.58 -26.23
CA PRO A 426 -4.77 -11.48 -25.20
C PRO A 426 -4.04 -12.84 -25.26
N VAL A 427 -3.54 -13.30 -24.12
CA VAL A 427 -2.87 -14.60 -23.99
C VAL A 427 -3.95 -15.65 -23.69
N LYS A 428 -4.60 -16.14 -24.76
CA LYS A 428 -5.84 -16.91 -24.67
C LYS A 428 -5.70 -18.24 -23.94
N GLU A 429 -4.51 -18.85 -23.94
CA GLU A 429 -4.26 -20.11 -23.24
C GLU A 429 -4.34 -19.96 -21.71
N GLU A 430 -4.05 -18.78 -21.15
CA GLU A 430 -4.22 -18.55 -19.71
C GLU A 430 -5.68 -18.27 -19.33
N ASP A 431 -6.53 -17.95 -20.31
CA ASP A 431 -7.99 -17.80 -20.14
C ASP A 431 -8.70 -19.15 -20.30
N ASP A 432 -8.23 -20.00 -21.22
CA ASP A 432 -8.71 -21.38 -21.40
C ASP A 432 -7.57 -22.36 -21.72
N LEU A 433 -7.06 -23.00 -20.67
CA LEU A 433 -5.99 -23.99 -20.77
C LEU A 433 -6.37 -25.26 -21.53
N LYS A 434 -7.66 -25.55 -21.71
CA LYS A 434 -8.10 -26.77 -22.43
C LYS A 434 -7.71 -26.71 -23.91
N ASN A 435 -7.72 -25.50 -24.46
CA ASN A 435 -7.41 -25.21 -25.85
C ASN A 435 -5.93 -24.83 -26.07
N ALA A 436 -5.10 -24.87 -25.02
CA ALA A 436 -3.68 -24.56 -25.12
C ALA A 436 -2.92 -25.65 -25.88
N SER A 437 -1.92 -25.24 -26.68
CA SER A 437 -1.00 -26.18 -27.33
C SER A 437 -0.14 -26.93 -26.31
N GLU A 438 0.35 -28.11 -26.66
CA GLU A 438 1.24 -28.89 -25.80
C GLU A 438 2.56 -28.16 -25.51
N ASP A 439 3.09 -27.39 -26.48
CA ASP A 439 4.25 -26.52 -26.24
C ASP A 439 3.97 -25.47 -25.16
N TYR A 440 2.79 -24.83 -25.22
CA TYR A 440 2.40 -23.83 -24.23
C TYR A 440 2.21 -24.45 -22.85
N LYS A 441 1.51 -25.59 -22.74
CA LYS A 441 1.31 -26.30 -21.48
C LYS A 441 2.63 -26.71 -20.84
N LYS A 442 3.60 -27.17 -21.64
CA LYS A 442 4.94 -27.51 -21.17
C LYS A 442 5.68 -26.26 -20.67
N TRP A 443 5.73 -25.20 -21.47
CA TRP A 443 6.34 -23.92 -21.09
C TRP A 443 5.75 -23.37 -19.79
N ARG A 444 4.41 -23.33 -19.67
CA ARG A 444 3.68 -22.91 -18.48
C ARG A 444 4.06 -23.74 -17.26
N SER A 445 4.06 -25.06 -17.40
CA SER A 445 4.37 -25.99 -16.32
C SER A 445 5.80 -25.81 -15.82
N ASP A 446 6.76 -25.67 -16.73
CA ASP A 446 8.16 -25.41 -16.41
C ASP A 446 8.33 -24.08 -15.67
N LYS A 447 7.61 -23.03 -16.09
CA LYS A 447 7.62 -21.72 -15.42
C LYS A 447 7.05 -21.79 -14.01
N ILE A 448 5.91 -22.44 -13.81
CA ILE A 448 5.31 -22.58 -12.48
C ILE A 448 6.22 -23.39 -11.56
N LYS A 449 6.73 -24.55 -12.01
CA LYS A 449 7.64 -25.38 -11.21
C LYS A 449 8.91 -24.61 -10.82
N TYR A 450 9.47 -23.86 -11.75
CA TYR A 450 10.61 -22.98 -11.48
C TYR A 450 10.27 -21.93 -10.43
N MET A 451 9.13 -21.24 -10.55
CA MET A 451 8.73 -20.18 -9.61
C MET A 451 8.50 -20.71 -8.20
N MET A 452 7.77 -21.82 -8.07
CA MET A 452 7.52 -22.47 -6.78
C MET A 452 8.83 -22.84 -6.06
N ALA A 453 9.85 -23.26 -6.82
CA ALA A 453 11.17 -23.58 -6.26
C ALA A 453 12.04 -22.33 -6.01
N ALA A 454 11.99 -21.35 -6.90
CA ALA A 454 12.83 -20.15 -6.84
C ALA A 454 12.35 -19.10 -5.83
N ALA A 455 11.11 -19.22 -5.36
CA ALA A 455 10.46 -18.37 -4.36
C ALA A 455 10.31 -19.07 -2.99
N ILE A 456 10.99 -20.21 -2.78
CA ILE A 456 10.93 -20.95 -1.52
C ILE A 456 11.48 -20.15 -0.34
N ASP A 457 12.39 -19.21 -0.61
CA ASP A 457 13.01 -18.29 0.33
C ASP A 457 12.38 -16.89 0.31
N THR A 458 11.18 -16.75 -0.26
CA THR A 458 10.45 -15.48 -0.21
C THR A 458 10.21 -15.07 1.23
N HIS A 459 10.65 -13.85 1.57
CA HIS A 459 10.36 -13.26 2.86
C HIS A 459 8.89 -12.85 2.91
N ALA A 460 8.25 -13.10 4.05
CA ALA A 460 7.01 -12.43 4.37
C ALA A 460 7.23 -10.91 4.33
N THR A 461 6.24 -10.19 3.80
CA THR A 461 6.37 -8.72 3.68
C THR A 461 6.00 -7.99 4.95
N ASP A 462 5.20 -8.64 5.78
CA ASP A 462 4.46 -8.08 6.92
C ASP A 462 3.66 -6.80 6.60
N HIS A 463 3.41 -6.56 5.30
CA HIS A 463 2.85 -5.32 4.82
C HIS A 463 1.37 -5.17 5.18
N SER A 464 0.66 -6.29 5.21
CA SER A 464 -0.79 -6.35 5.47
C SER A 464 -1.14 -6.90 6.84
N THR A 465 -0.16 -7.37 7.63
CA THR A 465 -0.38 -8.14 8.88
C THR A 465 -1.21 -7.40 9.92
N ILE A 466 -1.17 -6.05 9.93
CA ILE A 466 -2.05 -5.24 10.78
C ILE A 466 -3.53 -5.47 10.39
N MET A 467 -3.84 -5.43 9.09
CA MET A 467 -5.20 -5.37 8.56
C MET A 467 -5.82 -6.74 8.28
N THR A 468 -5.03 -7.80 8.27
CA THR A 468 -5.52 -9.18 8.05
C THR A 468 -5.99 -9.86 9.34
N ASN A 469 -5.78 -9.25 10.50
CA ASN A 469 -6.26 -9.77 11.77
C ASN A 469 -7.47 -8.97 12.28
N PRO A 470 -8.68 -9.57 12.35
CA PRO A 470 -9.88 -8.88 12.84
C PRO A 470 -9.76 -8.41 14.30
N ASP A 471 -8.95 -9.06 15.13
CA ASP A 471 -8.72 -8.64 16.51
C ASP A 471 -8.05 -7.27 16.58
N HIS A 472 -7.16 -6.93 15.64
CA HIS A 472 -6.55 -5.60 15.58
C HIS A 472 -7.60 -4.53 15.28
N ALA A 473 -8.56 -4.84 14.41
CA ALA A 473 -9.65 -3.93 14.11
C ALA A 473 -10.56 -3.73 15.34
N GLN A 474 -10.91 -4.82 16.03
CA GLN A 474 -11.75 -4.78 17.22
C GLN A 474 -11.06 -4.04 18.38
N LYS A 475 -9.77 -4.31 18.63
CA LYS A 475 -9.06 -3.83 19.81
C LYS A 475 -8.46 -2.43 19.63
N ALA A 476 -8.08 -2.05 18.41
CA ALA A 476 -7.47 -0.74 18.12
C ALA A 476 -8.34 0.15 17.22
N LEU A 477 -8.67 -0.32 16.00
CA LEU A 477 -9.34 0.53 15.00
C LEU A 477 -10.67 1.07 15.49
N ALA A 478 -11.45 0.28 16.22
CA ALA A 478 -12.73 0.69 16.80
C ALA A 478 -12.65 1.95 17.68
N TYR A 479 -11.48 2.30 18.21
CA TYR A 479 -11.24 3.49 19.05
C TYR A 479 -10.60 4.65 18.28
N ASP A 480 -10.17 4.40 17.04
CA ASP A 480 -9.51 5.39 16.17
C ASP A 480 -10.43 5.96 15.07
N ILE A 481 -11.73 5.64 15.11
CA ILE A 481 -12.76 6.15 14.19
C ILE A 481 -13.42 7.46 14.66
N ALA A 482 -14.09 8.16 13.75
CA ALA A 482 -15.05 9.21 14.08
C ALA A 482 -16.36 8.59 14.61
N VAL A 483 -16.85 9.08 15.74
CA VAL A 483 -18.08 8.61 16.39
C VAL A 483 -19.17 9.68 16.27
N GLY A 484 -20.35 9.26 15.81
CA GLY A 484 -21.51 10.14 15.64
C GLY A 484 -22.72 9.40 15.07
N VAL A 485 -23.77 10.14 14.78
CA VAL A 485 -25.06 9.65 14.30
C VAL A 485 -25.19 9.87 12.80
N CYS A 486 -25.49 8.79 12.07
CA CYS A 486 -25.85 8.80 10.67
C CYS A 486 -27.37 8.60 10.53
N HIS A 487 -28.05 9.56 9.95
CA HIS A 487 -29.47 9.55 9.61
C HIS A 487 -29.73 9.33 8.12
N ILE A 488 -28.68 9.05 7.33
CA ILE A 488 -28.82 8.71 5.92
C ILE A 488 -29.66 7.42 5.82
N PRO A 489 -30.81 7.45 5.10
CA PRO A 489 -31.65 6.28 4.92
C PRO A 489 -30.92 5.09 4.30
N ALA A 490 -31.36 3.87 4.64
CA ALA A 490 -30.77 2.64 4.10
C ALA A 490 -30.79 2.56 2.57
N ALA A 491 -31.81 3.16 1.92
CA ALA A 491 -31.90 3.24 0.46
C ALA A 491 -30.76 4.08 -0.12
N ASP A 492 -30.50 5.26 0.46
CA ASP A 492 -29.41 6.14 0.02
C ASP A 492 -28.04 5.54 0.33
N LEU A 493 -27.87 4.87 1.49
CA LEU A 493 -26.65 4.12 1.80
C LEU A 493 -26.38 3.01 0.77
N ARG A 494 -27.42 2.38 0.22
CA ARG A 494 -27.27 1.39 -0.85
C ARG A 494 -26.75 2.04 -2.13
N ILE A 495 -27.26 3.21 -2.51
CA ILE A 495 -26.77 3.99 -3.66
C ILE A 495 -25.31 4.37 -3.45
N LEU A 496 -24.95 4.91 -2.28
CA LEU A 496 -23.56 5.26 -1.94
C LEU A 496 -22.61 4.05 -2.03
N ARG A 497 -23.06 2.85 -1.63
CA ARG A 497 -22.29 1.61 -1.79
C ARG A 497 -22.11 1.23 -3.25
N THR A 498 -23.13 1.41 -4.08
CA THR A 498 -23.03 1.27 -5.54
C THR A 498 -22.01 2.25 -6.13
N THR A 499 -22.06 3.52 -5.71
CA THR A 499 -21.11 4.56 -6.15
C THR A 499 -19.66 4.25 -5.75
N ALA A 500 -19.46 3.68 -4.56
CA ALA A 500 -18.15 3.28 -4.08
C ALA A 500 -17.53 2.17 -4.94
N ASP A 501 -18.33 1.19 -5.38
CA ASP A 501 -17.90 0.10 -6.23
C ASP A 501 -18.19 0.38 -7.71
N TRP A 502 -17.17 0.85 -8.42
CA TRP A 502 -17.25 1.21 -9.84
C TRP A 502 -17.79 0.11 -10.79
N ARG A 503 -17.78 -1.16 -10.37
CA ARG A 503 -18.29 -2.27 -11.16
C ARG A 503 -19.81 -2.25 -11.25
N TYR A 504 -20.48 -1.53 -10.35
CA TYR A 504 -21.94 -1.49 -10.25
C TYR A 504 -22.54 -0.14 -10.66
N LEU A 505 -21.76 0.77 -11.27
CA LEU A 505 -22.26 2.10 -11.68
C LEU A 505 -23.38 2.05 -12.72
N GLU A 506 -23.59 0.91 -13.38
CA GLU A 506 -24.77 0.65 -14.23
C GLU A 506 -26.10 0.72 -13.48
N ALA A 507 -26.08 0.51 -12.17
CA ALA A 507 -27.27 0.58 -11.34
C ALA A 507 -27.57 1.99 -10.82
N LEU A 508 -26.75 3.01 -11.18
CA LEU A 508 -27.02 4.41 -10.87
C LEU A 508 -27.93 5.01 -11.94
N ASP A 509 -28.79 5.95 -11.52
CA ASP A 509 -29.57 6.76 -12.45
C ASP A 509 -28.65 7.65 -13.30
N GLU A 510 -29.07 7.98 -14.53
CA GLU A 510 -28.25 8.75 -15.47
C GLU A 510 -27.90 10.15 -14.93
N ASP A 511 -28.77 10.74 -14.11
CA ASP A 511 -28.61 12.04 -13.49
C ASP A 511 -27.78 12.02 -12.18
N ASP A 512 -27.36 10.85 -11.68
CA ASP A 512 -26.45 10.78 -10.53
C ASP A 512 -25.12 11.48 -10.86
N SER A 513 -24.64 12.32 -9.93
CA SER A 513 -23.39 13.08 -10.10
C SER A 513 -22.15 12.21 -10.36
N ASN A 514 -22.22 10.91 -10.06
CA ASN A 514 -21.17 9.93 -10.22
C ASN A 514 -21.37 9.02 -11.45
N SER A 515 -22.51 9.10 -12.14
CA SER A 515 -22.81 8.31 -13.35
C SER A 515 -21.73 8.50 -14.42
N GLY A 516 -21.12 9.70 -14.48
CA GLY A 516 -20.02 10.03 -15.38
C GLY A 516 -18.76 9.16 -15.22
N PHE A 517 -18.57 8.48 -14.09
CA PHE A 517 -17.44 7.54 -13.91
C PHE A 517 -17.66 6.19 -14.59
N ARG A 518 -18.90 5.87 -14.99
CA ARG A 518 -19.25 4.62 -15.66
C ARG A 518 -18.51 4.45 -16.98
N GLU A 519 -18.35 5.53 -17.73
CA GLU A 519 -17.64 5.53 -19.01
C GLU A 519 -16.25 4.91 -18.88
N TYR A 520 -15.50 5.32 -17.85
CA TYR A 520 -14.13 4.86 -17.63
C TYR A 520 -14.07 3.37 -17.34
N PHE A 521 -15.00 2.85 -16.55
CA PHE A 521 -15.05 1.43 -16.27
C PHE A 521 -15.33 0.59 -17.53
N LEU A 522 -16.18 1.08 -18.44
CA LEU A 522 -16.58 0.33 -19.64
C LEU A 522 -15.59 0.43 -20.80
N SER A 523 -15.01 1.61 -21.01
CA SER A 523 -14.22 1.90 -22.22
C SER A 523 -12.77 2.27 -21.93
N GLY A 524 -12.41 2.51 -20.66
CA GLY A 524 -11.13 3.11 -20.29
C GLY A 524 -11.04 4.62 -20.61
N LEU A 525 -12.14 5.24 -21.04
CA LEU A 525 -12.23 6.67 -21.35
C LEU A 525 -13.04 7.43 -20.30
N TYR A 526 -12.68 8.67 -20.04
CA TYR A 526 -13.44 9.57 -19.20
C TYR A 526 -13.69 10.88 -19.93
N LYS A 527 -14.96 11.25 -20.09
CA LYS A 527 -15.44 12.37 -20.91
C LYS A 527 -14.97 12.25 -22.37
N ASN A 528 -15.06 11.05 -22.94
CA ASN A 528 -14.60 10.65 -24.27
C ASN A 528 -13.09 10.82 -24.51
N LYS A 529 -12.28 10.76 -23.45
CA LYS A 529 -10.82 10.98 -23.52
C LYS A 529 -10.07 9.93 -22.73
N THR A 530 -8.84 9.65 -23.14
CA THR A 530 -7.93 8.86 -22.30
C THR A 530 -7.65 9.62 -21.00
N LEU A 531 -7.34 8.91 -19.92
CA LEU A 531 -7.04 9.58 -18.65
C LEU A 531 -5.84 10.53 -18.74
N ASP A 532 -4.85 10.23 -19.57
CA ASP A 532 -3.70 11.11 -19.78
C ASP A 532 -4.10 12.41 -20.48
N SER A 533 -5.01 12.33 -21.47
CA SER A 533 -5.56 13.52 -22.13
C SER A 533 -6.40 14.34 -21.14
N TRP A 534 -7.29 13.69 -20.38
CA TRP A 534 -8.15 14.37 -19.40
C TRP A 534 -7.33 15.05 -18.30
N ALA A 535 -6.33 14.37 -17.73
CA ALA A 535 -5.50 14.91 -16.66
C ALA A 535 -4.51 15.99 -17.14
N SER A 536 -4.33 16.14 -18.46
CA SER A 536 -3.52 17.22 -19.04
C SER A 536 -4.32 18.50 -19.29
N GLU A 537 -5.65 18.46 -19.15
CA GLU A 537 -6.48 19.63 -19.42
C GLU A 537 -6.31 20.71 -18.35
N PRO A 538 -6.21 21.98 -18.74
CA PRO A 538 -6.18 23.05 -17.77
C PRO A 538 -7.52 23.09 -17.01
N ASN A 539 -7.45 23.26 -15.70
CA ASN A 539 -8.60 23.47 -14.82
C ASN A 539 -9.66 22.35 -14.85
N HIS A 540 -9.26 21.10 -15.12
CA HIS A 540 -10.15 19.95 -14.94
C HIS A 540 -10.52 19.75 -13.45
N GLU A 541 -11.59 19.01 -13.16
CA GLU A 541 -12.15 18.91 -11.80
C GLU A 541 -11.26 18.19 -10.77
N ALA A 542 -10.16 17.59 -11.21
CA ALA A 542 -9.14 17.00 -10.35
C ALA A 542 -7.77 17.69 -10.49
N SER A 543 -7.77 18.94 -10.96
CA SER A 543 -6.56 19.77 -11.03
C SER A 543 -5.90 19.81 -9.67
N MET A 544 -4.57 19.64 -9.64
CA MET A 544 -3.79 19.60 -8.41
C MET A 544 -4.02 20.85 -7.55
N PRO A 545 -4.61 20.73 -6.34
CA PRO A 545 -4.78 21.88 -5.45
C PRO A 545 -3.44 22.54 -5.10
N ALA A 546 -3.44 23.87 -4.98
CA ALA A 546 -2.22 24.66 -4.74
C ALA A 546 -1.53 24.33 -3.40
N THR A 547 -2.26 23.75 -2.45
CA THR A 547 -1.77 23.29 -1.15
C THR A 547 -1.00 21.96 -1.23
N ILE A 548 -0.99 21.29 -2.39
CA ILE A 548 -0.05 20.21 -2.69
C ILE A 548 1.21 20.82 -3.27
N ILE A 549 2.30 20.76 -2.52
CA ILE A 549 3.57 21.37 -2.93
C ILE A 549 4.32 20.38 -3.84
N ASN A 550 4.45 20.74 -5.12
CA ASN A 550 5.21 19.99 -6.10
C ASN A 550 6.49 20.75 -6.49
N LYS A 551 7.56 20.53 -5.73
CA LYS A 551 8.91 21.01 -6.04
C LYS A 551 9.85 19.81 -6.09
N ARG A 552 10.62 19.67 -7.16
CA ARG A 552 11.47 18.50 -7.41
C ARG A 552 12.94 18.90 -7.54
N ALA A 553 13.81 18.06 -7.00
CA ALA A 553 15.25 18.19 -7.17
C ALA A 553 15.92 16.82 -7.07
N PHE A 554 16.94 16.59 -7.89
CA PHE A 554 17.59 15.28 -7.95
C PHE A 554 18.56 15.04 -6.77
N PHE A 555 19.32 16.07 -6.37
CA PHE A 555 20.41 15.97 -5.39
C PHE A 555 20.16 16.69 -4.05
N LYS A 556 18.97 17.24 -3.81
CA LYS A 556 18.67 17.99 -2.58
C LYS A 556 17.82 17.18 -1.61
#